data_AF-A0A2E6SYU4-F1
#
_entry.id   AF-A0A2E6SYU4-F1
#
_cell.length_a   1.000
_cell.length_b   1.000
_cell.length_c   1.000
_cell.angle_alpha   90.00
_cell.angle_beta   90.00
_cell.angle_gamma   90.00
#
_symmetry.space_group_name_H-M   'P 1'
#
loop_
_entity.id
_entity.type
_entity.pdbx_description
1 polymer ?
#
loop_
_entity_poly.entity_id
_entity_poly.type
_entity_poly.pdbx_seq_one_letter_code
_entity_poly.pdbx_strand_id
1 'polypeptide(L)'
;MGFNINYNLELVMTKDSFFSELEDLLELEGELESNANTLIEDVLEIDSLAHITIISYVKDELGLDIKAEDFSKFETLGDLVQAIGDDNFK
;
A
#
# COMPACT_ATOMS: atom_id res chain seq x y z
N MET A 1 28.52 -19.64 9.53
CA MET A 1 28.19 -18.23 9.78
C MET A 1 26.69 -18.15 9.58
N GLY A 2 25.93 -18.21 10.68
CA GLY A 2 24.48 -18.35 10.63
C GLY A 2 23.84 -16.98 10.47
N PHE A 3 23.25 -16.72 9.30
CA PHE A 3 22.30 -15.61 9.15
C PHE A 3 20.95 -16.11 9.67
N ASN A 4 20.77 -16.07 11.00
CA ASN A 4 19.44 -16.12 11.60
C ASN A 4 18.85 -14.72 11.49
N ILE A 5 18.25 -14.44 10.34
CA ILE A 5 17.35 -13.31 10.20
C ILE A 5 15.99 -13.79 10.72
N ASN A 6 15.81 -13.67 12.03
CA ASN A 6 14.48 -13.64 12.60
C ASN A 6 13.87 -12.28 12.19
N TYR A 7 13.24 -12.21 11.03
CA TYR A 7 12.31 -11.12 10.75
C TYR A 7 11.03 -11.38 11.55
N ASN A 8 11.13 -11.25 12.87
CA ASN A 8 9.99 -10.84 13.68
C ASN A 8 10.21 -9.37 13.98
N LEU A 9 10.12 -8.53 12.95
CA LEU A 9 9.71 -7.16 13.21
C LEU A 9 8.19 -7.23 13.27
N GLU A 10 7.63 -6.91 14.42
CA GLU A 10 6.32 -6.27 14.45
C GLU A 10 6.48 -5.02 13.60
N LEU A 11 6.22 -5.13 12.28
CA LEU A 11 6.30 -4.02 11.35
C LEU A 11 5.20 -3.07 11.77
N VAL A 12 5.57 -2.11 12.61
CA VAL A 12 4.80 -0.90 12.79
C VAL A 12 4.90 -0.18 11.46
N MET A 13 3.96 -0.49 10.56
CA MET A 13 3.89 0.13 9.26
C MET A 13 3.48 1.58 9.46
N THR A 14 4.33 2.50 9.06
CA THR A 14 3.99 3.93 9.01
C THR A 14 3.39 4.25 7.64
N LYS A 15 2.66 5.36 7.52
CA LYS A 15 2.07 5.79 6.24
C LYS A 15 3.13 5.99 5.17
N ASP A 16 4.24 6.65 5.52
CA ASP A 16 5.37 6.87 4.63
C ASP A 16 6.00 5.53 4.17
N SER A 17 6.17 4.57 5.09
CA SER A 17 6.66 3.23 4.72
C SER A 17 5.68 2.52 3.78
N PHE A 18 4.37 2.62 4.03
CA PHE A 18 3.36 2.02 3.16
C PHE A 18 3.44 2.58 1.73
N PHE A 19 3.55 3.90 1.58
CA PHE A 19 3.67 4.50 0.24
C PHE A 19 4.98 4.14 -0.44
N SER A 20 6.10 4.12 0.29
CA SER A 20 7.39 3.73 -0.26
C SER A 20 7.40 2.28 -0.73
N GLU A 21 6.82 1.36 0.05
CA GLU A 21 6.72 -0.04 -0.33
C GLU A 21 5.77 -0.23 -1.52
N LEU A 22 4.68 0.55 -1.59
CA LEU A 22 3.81 0.55 -2.77
C LEU A 22 4.53 1.08 -4.01
N GLU A 23 5.35 2.12 -3.88
CA GLU A 23 6.14 2.67 -4.99
C GLU A 23 7.10 1.61 -5.54
N ASP A 24 7.76 0.85 -4.66
CA ASP A 24 8.64 -0.27 -5.00
C ASP A 24 7.86 -1.44 -5.63
N LEU A 25 6.73 -1.84 -5.03
CA LEU A 25 5.86 -2.94 -5.49
C LEU A 25 5.26 -2.69 -6.88
N LEU A 26 4.94 -1.43 -7.16
CA LEU A 26 4.30 -1.00 -8.39
C LEU A 26 5.28 -0.43 -9.40
N GLU A 27 6.58 -0.48 -9.09
CA GLU A 27 7.67 0.04 -9.92
C GLU A 27 7.42 1.49 -10.38
N LEU A 28 6.87 2.32 -9.50
CA LEU A 28 6.49 3.70 -9.78
C LEU A 28 7.67 4.69 -9.72
N GLU A 29 8.86 4.22 -9.34
CA GLU A 29 10.06 5.03 -9.12
C GLU A 29 10.33 5.98 -10.31
N GLY A 30 10.05 7.27 -10.10
CA GLY A 30 10.27 8.32 -11.09
C GLY A 30 9.16 8.52 -12.13
N GLU A 31 8.12 7.68 -12.13
CA GLU A 31 6.90 7.85 -12.94
C GLU A 31 5.80 8.59 -12.14
N LEU A 32 5.61 8.22 -10.88
CA LEU A 32 4.59 8.81 -10.01
C LEU A 32 5.03 8.78 -8.54
N GLU A 33 4.93 9.92 -7.86
CA GLU A 33 5.19 9.99 -6.42
C GLU A 33 4.04 9.35 -5.65
N SER A 34 4.32 8.37 -4.80
CA SER A 34 3.32 7.72 -3.96
C SER A 34 3.14 8.52 -2.66
N ASN A 35 2.03 9.25 -2.53
CA ASN A 35 1.69 10.02 -1.34
C ASN A 35 0.17 10.03 -1.10
N ALA A 36 -0.27 10.62 0.02
CA ALA A 36 -1.68 10.63 0.39
C ALA A 36 -2.60 11.36 -0.61
N ASN A 37 -2.07 12.25 -1.45
CA ASN A 37 -2.84 12.96 -2.49
C ASN A 37 -2.75 12.29 -3.86
N THR A 38 -1.92 11.25 -4.01
CA THR A 38 -1.78 10.52 -5.26
C THR A 38 -3.07 9.81 -5.59
N LEU A 39 -3.57 10.04 -6.81
CA LEU A 39 -4.80 9.43 -7.27
C LEU A 39 -4.58 7.95 -7.55
N ILE A 40 -5.52 7.12 -7.12
CA ILE A 40 -5.47 5.69 -7.41
C ILE A 40 -5.63 5.45 -8.91
N GLU A 41 -6.43 6.26 -9.60
CA GLU A 41 -6.53 6.18 -11.06
C GLU A 41 -5.18 6.38 -11.75
N ASP A 42 -4.38 7.38 -11.35
CA ASP A 42 -3.04 7.61 -11.93
C ASP A 42 -2.12 6.39 -11.73
N VAL A 43 -2.16 5.79 -10.54
CA VAL A 43 -1.42 4.55 -10.24
C VAL A 43 -1.89 3.40 -11.14
N LEU A 44 -3.19 3.26 -11.35
CA LEU A 44 -3.78 2.22 -12.19
C LEU A 44 -3.53 2.43 -13.69
N GLU A 45 -3.34 3.67 -14.12
CA GLU A 45 -2.94 3.99 -15.49
C GLU A 45 -1.51 3.54 -15.78
N ILE A 46 -0.62 3.60 -14.77
CA ILE A 46 0.75 3.11 -14.87
C ILE A 46 0.78 1.58 -14.80
N ASP A 47 0.14 1.01 -13.78
CA ASP A 47 0.02 -0.44 -13.62
C ASP A 47 -1.44 -0.88 -13.43
N SER A 48 -1.99 -1.50 -14.47
CA SER A 48 -3.38 -1.98 -14.48
C SER A 48 -3.71 -3.03 -13.40
N LEU A 49 -2.70 -3.67 -12.82
CA LEU A 49 -2.82 -4.66 -11.75
C LEU A 49 -2.54 -4.06 -10.36
N ALA A 50 -2.22 -2.76 -10.28
CA ALA A 50 -1.89 -2.10 -9.02
C ALA A 50 -2.97 -2.29 -7.96
N HIS A 51 -4.25 -2.24 -8.34
CA HIS A 51 -5.36 -2.46 -7.41
C HIS A 51 -5.29 -3.85 -6.75
N ILE A 52 -4.96 -4.90 -7.51
CA ILE A 52 -4.87 -6.27 -6.98
C ILE A 52 -3.67 -6.39 -6.05
N THR A 53 -2.54 -5.81 -6.45
CA THR A 53 -1.30 -5.78 -5.67
C THR A 53 -1.53 -5.08 -4.34
N ILE A 54 -2.10 -3.87 -4.36
CA ILE A 54 -2.40 -3.08 -3.16
C ILE A 54 -3.38 -3.83 -2.25
N ILE A 55 -4.49 -4.37 -2.78
CA ILE A 55 -5.47 -5.12 -1.99
C ILE A 55 -4.82 -6.34 -1.32
N SER A 56 -3.99 -7.08 -2.08
CA SER A 56 -3.31 -8.27 -1.55
C SER A 56 -2.28 -7.90 -0.51
N TYR A 57 -1.53 -6.82 -0.73
CA TYR A 57 -0.53 -6.30 0.20
C TYR A 57 -1.17 -5.86 1.52
N VAL A 58 -2.23 -5.04 1.46
CA VAL A 58 -2.98 -4.60 2.64
C VAL A 58 -3.56 -5.80 3.41
N LYS A 59 -4.02 -6.83 2.69
CA LYS A 59 -4.52 -8.05 3.31
C LYS A 59 -3.44 -8.88 3.99
N ASP A 60 -2.26 -9.00 3.40
CA ASP A 60 -1.16 -9.80 3.96
C ASP A 60 -0.51 -9.08 5.15
N GLU A 61 -0.24 -7.79 5.00
CA GLU A 61 0.46 -6.98 6.00
C GLU A 61 -0.43 -6.55 7.17
N LEU A 62 -1.68 -6.15 6.88
CA LEU A 62 -2.59 -5.56 7.87
C LEU A 62 -3.77 -6.49 8.19
N GLY A 63 -3.90 -7.62 7.50
CA GLY A 63 -5.02 -8.56 7.71
C GLY A 63 -6.36 -8.02 7.23
N LEU A 64 -6.39 -6.93 6.45
CA LEU A 64 -7.60 -6.25 6.03
C LEU A 64 -8.00 -6.61 4.60
N ASP A 65 -9.20 -7.17 4.45
CA ASP A 65 -9.74 -7.55 3.15
C ASP A 65 -10.50 -6.37 2.54
N ILE A 66 -9.84 -5.61 1.67
CA ILE A 66 -10.46 -4.54 0.88
C ILE A 66 -11.04 -5.14 -0.39
N LYS A 67 -12.33 -4.94 -0.64
CA LYS A 67 -12.95 -5.36 -1.88
C LYS A 67 -12.56 -4.43 -3.01
N ALA A 68 -12.37 -4.95 -4.22
CA ALA A 68 -12.15 -4.14 -5.42
C ALA A 68 -13.26 -3.08 -5.63
N GLU A 69 -14.49 -3.39 -5.26
CA GLU A 69 -15.63 -2.47 -5.31
C GLU A 69 -15.49 -1.26 -4.38
N ASP A 70 -14.84 -1.45 -3.22
CA ASP A 70 -14.53 -0.37 -2.28
C ASP A 70 -13.24 0.34 -2.68
N PHE A 71 -12.28 -0.39 -3.24
CA PHE A 71 -11.06 0.17 -3.79
C PHE A 71 -11.33 1.23 -4.86
N SER A 72 -12.26 0.97 -5.79
CA SER A 72 -12.69 1.95 -6.79
C SER A 72 -13.48 3.13 -6.25
N LYS A 73 -13.88 3.14 -4.96
CA LYS A 73 -14.50 4.31 -4.32
C LYS A 73 -13.46 5.25 -3.71
N PHE A 74 -12.23 4.77 -3.52
CA PHE A 74 -11.14 5.59 -3.01
C PHE A 74 -10.57 6.39 -4.18
N GLU A 75 -10.56 7.72 -4.04
CA GLU A 75 -9.99 8.60 -5.06
C GLU A 75 -8.45 8.66 -4.93
N THR A 76 -7.93 8.61 -3.70
CA THR A 76 -6.50 8.77 -3.40
C THR A 76 -5.95 7.64 -2.54
N LEU A 77 -4.63 7.46 -2.54
CA LEU A 77 -3.95 6.54 -1.62
C LEU A 77 -4.15 6.95 -0.15
N GLY A 78 -4.40 8.24 0.13
CA GLY A 78 -4.75 8.71 1.47
C GLY A 78 -6.09 8.17 1.97
N ASP A 79 -7.08 8.10 1.08
CA ASP A 79 -8.40 7.48 1.37
C ASP A 79 -8.24 6.00 1.72
N LEU A 80 -7.37 5.29 0.99
CA LEU A 80 -7.03 3.91 1.28
C LEU A 80 -6.42 3.76 2.68
N VAL A 81 -5.43 4.58 3.02
CA VAL A 81 -4.81 4.60 4.36
C VAL A 81 -5.85 4.91 5.45
N GLN A 82 -6.78 5.83 5.18
CA GLN A 82 -7.90 6.11 6.09
C GLN A 82 -8.86 4.93 6.25
N ALA A 83 -9.16 4.22 5.16
CA ALA A 83 -10.05 3.06 5.16
C ALA A 83 -9.45 1.87 5.89
N ILE A 84 -8.15 1.69 5.76
CA ILE A 84 -7.34 0.76 6.54
C ILE A 84 -7.37 1.15 8.03
N GLY A 85 -7.46 2.44 8.30
CA GLY A 85 -7.59 3.00 9.63
C GLY A 85 -6.22 3.43 10.17
N ASP A 86 -6.12 4.70 10.55
CA ASP A 86 -4.95 5.27 11.22
C ASP A 86 -4.51 4.44 12.45
N ASP A 87 -5.41 3.68 13.08
CA ASP A 87 -5.07 2.83 14.24
C ASP A 87 -4.12 1.67 13.87
N ASN A 88 -4.11 1.24 12.60
CA ASN A 88 -3.16 0.26 12.07
C ASN A 88 -1.80 0.88 11.72
N PHE A 89 -1.73 2.19 11.50
CA PHE A 89 -0.51 2.92 11.18
C PHE A 89 -0.04 3.74 12.40
N LYS A 90 1.00 3.28 13.09
CA LYS A 90 1.40 3.86 14.39
C LYS A 90 2.41 4.99 14.29
#